data_AF-A0A177DQX4-F1
#
_entry.id   AF-A0A177DQX4-F1
#
_cell.length_a   1.000
_cell.length_b   1.000
_cell.length_c   1.000
_cell.angle_alpha   90.00
_cell.angle_beta   90.00
_cell.angle_gamma   90.00
#
_symmetry.space_group_name_H-M   'P 1'
#
loop_
_entity.id
_entity.type
_entity.pdbx_description
1 polymer ?
#
loop_
_entity_poly.entity_id
_entity_poly.type
_entity_poly.pdbx_seq_one_letter_code
_entity_poly.pdbx_strand_id
1 'polypeptide(L)'
;MSEGTRPKYDNLPGIDTAPDIYETPELAEDVSTIQASTAVSESDGEGDDDDPRDSAVRHQRLQPDQARSRFQPSRIDARGVDFSDNITAQRQSYRTSTQRQRRRGEIIGDDSDEEEESFAKKLLRIKRELAGLEEEYERGVQSGDKSKIEEQDPKEMMELIASKVDTIYTAHKGGARGAQAILDRTVQKFESYKPFEPSPKISDAIAKKPPLPGTQIQKSQLEFVLNQAAEFDKRITQMENNLGLNGNTMPDLSDHTPFPVATTLTRLEQTLSLIGDASANNMDAVTQNFKKLTAEAEHLKEVRQEAAQAGSTSGDNKAPIYPDQDAKINALYGTLPSVDKLSPILPLVLERLRTLRLVHTSAWQADTVLTELESRQSTQEQEIKKWERQLEVLEKKMKTAETAMVNNVKTVGNDVKMLEEKMAKLLAGGHEE
;
A
#
# COMPACT_ATOMS: atom_id res chain seq x y z
N MET A 1 -49.48 8.45 -14.34
CA MET A 1 -48.77 7.17 -14.21
C MET A 1 -49.44 6.43 -13.07
N SER A 2 -50.38 5.52 -13.35
CA SER A 2 -50.97 4.68 -12.30
C SER A 2 -49.93 3.65 -11.90
N GLU A 3 -49.44 3.73 -10.66
CA GLU A 3 -48.52 2.75 -10.12
C GLU A 3 -49.09 1.33 -10.21
N GLY A 4 -48.24 0.39 -10.60
CA GLY A 4 -48.63 -1.02 -10.68
C GLY A 4 -49.00 -1.56 -9.30
N THR A 5 -50.07 -2.35 -9.24
CA THR A 5 -50.54 -3.03 -8.04
C THR A 5 -49.39 -3.73 -7.32
N ARG A 6 -49.13 -3.38 -6.05
CA ARG A 6 -48.08 -3.98 -5.23
C ARG A 6 -48.69 -5.17 -4.46
N PRO A 7 -48.51 -6.42 -4.91
CA PRO A 7 -49.26 -7.58 -4.42
C PRO A 7 -49.03 -7.91 -2.94
N LYS A 8 -47.96 -7.39 -2.35
CA LYS A 8 -47.66 -7.53 -0.92
C LYS A 8 -48.62 -6.74 -0.03
N TYR A 9 -49.19 -5.65 -0.54
CA TYR A 9 -49.95 -4.69 0.25
C TYR A 9 -51.46 -4.79 -0.03
N ASP A 10 -51.90 -5.20 -1.22
CA ASP A 10 -53.32 -5.25 -1.64
C ASP A 10 -54.32 -5.92 -0.66
N ASN A 11 -53.86 -6.80 0.23
CA ASN A 11 -54.70 -7.48 1.24
C ASN A 11 -54.88 -6.71 2.56
N LEU A 12 -54.21 -5.58 2.76
CA LEU A 12 -54.37 -4.75 3.96
C LEU A 12 -55.45 -3.68 3.73
N PRO A 13 -56.46 -3.57 4.61
CA PRO A 13 -57.44 -2.47 4.53
C PRO A 13 -56.78 -1.14 4.90
N GLY A 14 -57.05 -0.08 4.13
CA GLY A 14 -56.62 1.29 4.42
C GLY A 14 -55.26 1.70 3.83
N ILE A 15 -54.80 1.06 2.76
CA ILE A 15 -53.61 1.53 2.02
C ILE A 15 -53.96 2.76 1.19
N ASP A 16 -53.14 3.79 1.35
CA ASP A 16 -53.23 5.00 0.56
C ASP A 16 -52.74 4.75 -0.88
N THR A 17 -53.58 5.06 -1.87
CA THR A 17 -53.24 5.02 -3.30
C THR A 17 -52.97 6.41 -3.87
N ALA A 18 -52.81 7.41 -3.00
CA ALA A 18 -52.31 8.73 -3.36
C ALA A 18 -50.91 8.62 -4.01
N PRO A 19 -50.46 9.66 -4.75
CA PRO A 19 -49.10 9.70 -5.25
C PRO A 19 -48.08 9.57 -4.10
N ASP A 20 -47.11 8.67 -4.27
CA ASP A 20 -46.05 8.37 -3.29
C ASP A 20 -45.23 9.62 -2.89
N ILE A 21 -45.13 10.62 -3.78
CA ILE A 21 -44.32 11.83 -3.58
C ILE A 21 -45.15 13.07 -3.96
N TYR A 22 -45.33 13.98 -3.00
CA TYR A 22 -45.87 15.31 -3.21
C TYR A 22 -44.72 16.33 -3.21
N GLU A 23 -44.11 16.53 -4.36
CA GLU A 23 -43.04 17.50 -4.55
C GLU A 23 -43.54 18.79 -5.19
N THR A 24 -42.89 19.90 -4.85
CA THR A 24 -43.01 21.13 -5.63
C THR A 24 -42.44 20.88 -7.03
N PRO A 25 -43.02 21.46 -8.11
CA PRO A 25 -42.46 21.29 -9.44
C PRO A 25 -40.98 21.67 -9.42
N GLU A 26 -40.14 20.82 -10.03
CA GLU A 26 -38.71 21.06 -10.17
C GLU A 26 -38.52 22.41 -10.86
N LEU A 27 -38.22 23.44 -10.06
CA LEU A 27 -37.78 24.72 -10.59
C LEU A 27 -36.43 24.42 -11.22
N ALA A 28 -36.30 24.66 -12.52
CA ALA A 28 -35.00 24.58 -13.17
C ALA A 28 -34.13 25.71 -12.57
N GLU A 29 -33.45 25.42 -11.46
CA GLU A 29 -32.52 26.33 -10.78
C GLU A 29 -31.45 26.87 -11.76
N ASP A 30 -31.26 26.17 -12.88
CA ASP A 30 -30.30 26.47 -13.94
C ASP A 30 -30.83 27.31 -15.13
N VAL A 31 -32.10 27.76 -15.14
CA VAL A 31 -32.65 28.55 -16.26
C VAL A 31 -32.81 30.04 -15.94
N SER A 32 -32.44 30.51 -14.74
CA SER A 32 -32.46 31.93 -14.39
C SER A 32 -31.08 32.60 -14.46
N THR A 33 -31.02 33.59 -15.35
CA THR A 33 -29.94 34.52 -15.67
C THR A 33 -29.66 35.56 -14.57
N ILE A 34 -29.44 35.15 -13.32
CA ILE A 34 -28.75 36.00 -12.34
C ILE A 34 -27.80 35.13 -11.55
N GLN A 35 -26.50 35.32 -11.81
CA GLN A 35 -25.40 34.72 -11.06
C GLN A 35 -25.54 35.07 -9.58
N ALA A 36 -26.05 34.13 -8.78
CA ALA A 36 -25.84 34.14 -7.34
C ALA A 36 -24.40 33.65 -7.09
N SER A 37 -23.49 34.61 -6.98
CA SER A 37 -22.06 34.42 -6.71
C SER A 37 -21.82 33.89 -5.29
N THR A 38 -22.29 32.68 -4.97
CA THR A 38 -21.93 31.96 -3.73
C THR A 38 -21.64 30.47 -3.93
N ALA A 39 -21.74 29.96 -5.16
CA ALA A 39 -21.02 28.74 -5.50
C ALA A 39 -19.55 29.12 -5.75
N VAL A 40 -18.77 29.16 -4.67
CA VAL A 40 -17.31 29.10 -4.76
C VAL A 40 -17.00 27.74 -5.36
N SER A 41 -16.85 27.71 -6.68
CA SER A 41 -16.14 26.63 -7.34
C SER A 41 -14.71 26.69 -6.79
N GLU A 42 -14.30 25.72 -5.96
CA GLU A 42 -12.89 25.46 -5.63
C GLU A 42 -12.17 24.95 -6.89
N SER A 43 -12.22 25.73 -7.96
CA SER A 43 -11.33 25.58 -9.10
C SER A 43 -10.26 26.63 -8.90
N ASP A 44 -9.03 26.16 -8.73
CA ASP A 44 -7.80 26.93 -8.74
C ASP A 44 -7.95 28.20 -9.56
N GLY A 45 -7.78 29.35 -8.91
CA GLY A 45 -7.78 30.65 -9.54
C GLY A 45 -6.63 30.74 -10.53
N GLU A 46 -6.83 30.26 -11.75
CA GLU A 46 -6.15 30.76 -12.94
C GLU A 46 -6.83 32.09 -13.33
N GLY A 47 -6.77 33.06 -12.42
CA GLY A 47 -6.96 34.45 -12.77
C GLY A 47 -5.63 34.96 -13.30
N ASP A 48 -5.59 35.26 -14.60
CA ASP A 48 -4.47 35.93 -15.29
C ASP A 48 -4.30 37.41 -14.83
N ASP A 49 -4.81 37.75 -13.64
CA ASP A 49 -4.74 39.04 -12.97
C ASP A 49 -3.68 39.05 -11.84
N ASP A 50 -2.79 38.06 -11.81
CA ASP A 50 -1.59 38.11 -10.97
C ASP A 50 -0.52 38.98 -11.66
N ASP A 51 -0.66 40.32 -11.62
CA ASP A 51 0.52 41.18 -11.87
C ASP A 51 1.54 40.85 -10.77
N PRO A 52 2.71 40.25 -11.09
CA PRO A 52 3.69 39.79 -10.09
C PRO A 52 4.32 40.93 -9.28
N ARG A 53 3.85 42.17 -9.48
CA ARG A 53 4.26 43.38 -8.78
C ARG A 53 3.35 43.75 -7.61
N ASP A 54 2.13 43.23 -7.52
CA ASP A 54 1.15 43.63 -6.48
C ASP A 54 0.99 42.61 -5.33
N SER A 55 1.48 41.37 -5.49
CA SER A 55 1.56 40.41 -4.38
C SER A 55 2.92 40.50 -3.68
N ALA A 56 2.91 40.79 -2.37
CA ALA A 56 4.09 40.68 -1.52
C ALA A 56 4.61 39.23 -1.41
N VAL A 57 3.80 38.24 -1.82
CA VAL A 57 4.10 36.81 -1.77
C VAL A 57 4.43 36.30 -3.16
N ARG A 58 5.68 35.84 -3.34
CA ARG A 58 6.09 35.21 -4.60
C ARG A 58 5.49 33.80 -4.68
N HIS A 59 4.42 33.64 -5.44
CA HIS A 59 3.86 32.34 -5.79
C HIS A 59 4.72 31.70 -6.90
N GLN A 60 5.79 31.01 -6.52
CA GLN A 60 6.58 30.23 -7.48
C GLN A 60 5.92 28.87 -7.70
N ARG A 61 5.49 28.58 -8.93
CA ARG A 61 4.94 27.27 -9.29
C ARG A 61 5.98 26.18 -9.03
N LEU A 62 5.61 25.21 -8.19
CA LEU A 62 6.47 24.08 -7.85
C LEU A 62 6.55 23.15 -9.08
N GLN A 63 7.74 23.06 -9.67
CA GLN A 63 8.03 22.11 -10.75
C GLN A 63 8.84 20.94 -10.17
N PRO A 64 8.18 19.86 -9.69
CA PRO A 64 8.83 18.77 -8.97
C PRO A 64 9.86 18.05 -9.82
N ASP A 65 9.65 17.93 -11.13
CA ASP A 65 10.60 17.27 -12.04
C ASP A 65 11.91 18.08 -12.20
N GLN A 66 11.79 19.40 -12.33
CA GLN A 66 12.97 20.27 -12.36
C GLN A 66 13.70 20.25 -11.02
N ALA A 67 12.97 20.33 -9.90
CA ALA A 67 13.55 20.20 -8.58
C ALA A 67 14.27 18.84 -8.41
N ARG A 68 13.64 17.75 -8.84
CA ARG A 68 14.23 16.40 -8.79
C ARG A 68 15.54 16.34 -9.57
N SER A 69 15.59 16.89 -10.78
CA SER A 69 16.83 16.92 -11.57
C SER A 69 17.95 17.73 -10.89
N ARG A 70 17.61 18.80 -10.17
CA ARG A 70 18.57 19.64 -9.43
C ARG A 70 19.17 18.93 -8.23
N PHE A 71 18.38 18.14 -7.51
CA PHE A 71 18.81 17.45 -6.28
C PHE A 71 19.26 15.99 -6.49
N GLN A 72 18.96 15.37 -7.63
CA GLN A 72 19.42 14.01 -7.97
C GLN A 72 20.96 13.82 -7.89
N PRO A 73 21.82 14.77 -8.30
CA PRO A 73 23.28 14.58 -8.23
C PRO A 73 23.90 14.90 -6.85
N SER A 74 23.15 15.52 -5.94
CA SER A 74 23.64 15.81 -4.58
C SER A 74 23.40 14.61 -3.67
N ARG A 75 24.48 13.96 -3.22
CA ARG A 75 24.42 12.92 -2.19
C ARG A 75 24.99 13.48 -0.89
N ILE A 76 24.26 13.27 0.20
CA ILE A 76 24.62 13.72 1.54
C ILE A 76 25.08 12.49 2.31
N ASP A 77 26.33 12.51 2.79
CA ASP A 77 26.81 11.50 3.72
C ASP A 77 26.54 11.97 5.15
N ALA A 78 25.84 11.13 5.92
CA ALA A 78 25.47 11.37 7.31
C ALA A 78 26.25 10.47 8.28
N ARG A 79 27.23 9.69 7.79
CA ARG A 79 28.05 8.82 8.64
C ARG A 79 29.01 9.67 9.47
N GLY A 80 28.77 9.72 10.77
CA GLY A 80 29.56 10.53 11.72
C GLY A 80 29.08 11.96 11.81
N VAL A 81 27.78 12.25 11.67
CA VAL A 81 27.23 13.56 12.07
C VAL A 81 26.82 13.45 13.53
N ASP A 82 27.42 14.27 14.38
CA ASP A 82 27.08 14.35 15.79
C ASP A 82 26.24 15.60 16.06
N PHE A 83 25.00 15.39 16.53
CA PHE A 83 24.09 16.45 17.00
C PHE A 83 24.08 16.56 18.52
N SER A 84 24.90 15.78 19.22
CA SER A 84 25.18 16.06 20.62
C SER A 84 25.90 17.41 20.63
N ASP A 85 25.31 18.40 21.31
CA ASP A 85 25.71 19.81 21.32
C ASP A 85 27.05 20.04 22.08
N ASN A 86 27.96 19.06 21.98
CA ASN A 86 29.26 18.99 22.62
C ASN A 86 30.26 19.86 21.85
N ILE A 87 30.51 21.05 22.37
CA ILE A 87 31.41 22.08 21.80
C ILE A 87 32.89 21.61 21.73
N THR A 88 33.24 20.50 22.40
CA THR A 88 34.62 19.98 22.49
C THR A 88 35.03 19.06 21.34
N ALA A 89 34.09 18.55 20.54
CA ALA A 89 34.41 17.76 19.34
C ALA A 89 34.44 18.66 18.11
N GLN A 90 35.42 18.46 17.21
CA GLN A 90 35.41 19.13 15.90
C GLN A 90 34.06 18.89 15.23
N ARG A 91 33.36 19.97 14.86
CA ARG A 91 31.98 19.93 14.34
C ARG A 91 31.87 18.96 13.18
N GLN A 92 31.34 17.77 13.43
CA GLN A 92 31.08 16.80 12.37
C GLN A 92 29.73 17.14 11.73
N SER A 93 29.75 17.99 10.70
CA SER A 93 28.56 18.38 9.95
C SER A 93 28.33 17.51 8.72
N TYR A 94 27.12 17.58 8.15
CA TYR A 94 26.78 16.93 6.87
C TYR A 94 27.83 17.21 5.80
N ARG A 95 28.34 16.14 5.16
CA ARG A 95 29.23 16.24 4.01
C ARG A 95 28.42 16.06 2.73
N THR A 96 28.26 17.14 1.96
CA THR A 96 27.62 17.07 0.64
C THR A 96 28.68 16.80 -0.41
N SER A 97 28.55 15.72 -1.17
CA SER A 97 29.40 15.49 -2.35
C SER A 97 28.54 15.61 -3.61
N THR A 98 28.97 16.47 -4.54
CA THR A 98 28.37 16.53 -5.87
C THR A 98 29.33 15.91 -6.87
N GLN A 99 28.82 15.04 -7.74
CA GLN A 99 29.64 14.30 -8.73
C GLN A 99 30.36 15.24 -9.71
N ARG A 100 29.90 16.49 -9.86
CA ARG A 100 30.50 17.52 -10.72
C ARG A 100 31.77 18.14 -10.12
N GLN A 101 31.94 18.09 -8.81
CA GLN A 101 33.02 18.78 -8.09
C GLN A 101 34.34 18.00 -8.07
N ARG A 102 34.32 16.69 -8.40
CA ARG A 102 35.54 15.88 -8.56
C ARG A 102 36.38 16.24 -9.80
N ARG A 103 35.89 17.11 -10.70
CA ARG A 103 36.63 17.55 -11.91
C ARG A 103 37.29 18.93 -11.78
N ARG A 104 37.02 19.68 -10.71
CA ARG A 104 37.57 21.02 -10.49
C ARG A 104 38.04 21.04 -9.04
N GLY A 105 39.34 20.86 -8.83
CA GLY A 105 39.99 20.62 -7.53
C GLY A 105 39.90 21.81 -6.56
N GLU A 106 38.69 22.14 -6.12
CA GLU A 106 38.41 23.00 -4.98
C GLU A 106 37.69 22.13 -3.95
N ILE A 107 38.48 21.46 -3.13
CA ILE A 107 38.05 20.94 -1.85
C ILE A 107 38.06 22.16 -0.92
N ILE A 108 36.89 22.70 -0.62
CA ILE A 108 36.74 23.64 0.50
C ILE A 108 36.63 22.75 1.74
N GLY A 109 37.78 22.52 2.36
CA GLY A 109 37.98 21.69 3.52
C GLY A 109 39.47 21.62 3.75
N ASP A 110 39.91 22.01 4.93
CA ASP A 110 41.30 22.00 5.35
C ASP A 110 41.83 20.56 5.25
N ASP A 111 42.46 20.23 4.11
CA ASP A 111 43.24 19.01 3.92
C ASP A 111 44.57 19.13 4.69
N SER A 112 44.51 19.54 5.96
CA SER A 112 45.55 19.26 6.93
C SER A 112 45.44 17.78 7.28
N ASP A 113 45.79 16.93 6.31
CA ASP A 113 46.22 15.55 6.50
C ASP A 113 47.51 15.59 7.35
N GLU A 114 47.39 15.97 8.63
CA GLU A 114 48.19 15.34 9.65
C GLU A 114 47.74 13.88 9.63
N GLU A 115 48.43 13.05 8.85
CA GLU A 115 48.20 11.61 8.82
C GLU A 115 48.10 11.13 10.27
N GLU A 116 46.89 10.84 10.75
CA GLU A 116 46.69 10.18 12.03
C GLU A 116 47.51 8.90 11.97
N GLU A 117 48.68 8.88 12.63
CA GLU A 117 49.60 7.76 12.58
C GLU A 117 48.81 6.50 12.91
N SER A 118 48.75 5.56 11.95
CA SER A 118 47.97 4.33 12.14
C SER A 118 48.33 3.71 13.49
N PHE A 119 47.34 3.22 14.22
CA PHE A 119 47.51 2.72 15.59
C PHE A 119 48.72 1.78 15.74
N ALA A 120 49.01 0.99 14.71
CA ALA A 120 50.20 0.16 14.61
C ALA A 120 51.53 0.95 14.58
N LYS A 121 51.63 2.02 13.79
CA LYS A 121 52.79 2.93 13.76
C LYS A 121 52.97 3.62 15.12
N LYS A 122 51.88 4.12 15.73
CA LYS A 122 51.91 4.77 17.05
C LYS A 122 52.39 3.81 18.14
N LEU A 123 51.92 2.56 18.12
CA LEU A 123 52.35 1.51 19.05
C LEU A 123 53.82 1.15 18.87
N LEU A 124 54.31 1.08 17.63
CA LEU A 124 55.74 0.84 17.35
C LEU A 124 56.62 2.00 17.83
N ARG A 125 56.16 3.25 17.71
CA ARG A 125 56.86 4.42 18.26
C ARG A 125 56.96 4.34 19.78
N ILE A 126 55.85 4.08 20.46
CA ILE A 126 55.81 3.96 21.93
C ILE A 126 56.69 2.81 22.41
N LYS A 127 56.72 1.66 21.71
CA LYS A 127 57.65 0.57 22.02
C LYS A 127 59.10 1.00 21.94
N ARG A 128 59.45 1.83 20.96
CA ARG A 128 60.80 2.36 20.80
C ARG A 128 61.16 3.37 21.88
N GLU A 129 60.22 4.26 22.21
CA GLU A 129 60.37 5.23 23.30
C GLU A 129 60.53 4.51 24.66
N LEU A 130 59.76 3.45 24.91
CA LEU A 130 59.86 2.64 26.13
C LEU A 130 61.18 1.89 26.21
N ALA A 131 61.66 1.29 25.12
CA ALA A 131 62.98 0.67 25.06
C ALA A 131 64.12 1.69 25.29
N GLY A 132 63.96 2.92 24.81
CA GLY A 132 64.89 4.02 25.08
C GLY A 132 64.92 4.42 26.57
N LEU A 133 63.74 4.51 27.19
CA LEU A 133 63.61 4.79 28.62
C LEU A 133 64.17 3.66 29.50
N GLU A 134 64.05 2.40 29.07
CA GLU A 134 64.64 1.25 29.73
C GLU A 134 66.18 1.34 29.71
N GLU A 135 66.77 1.68 28.57
CA GLU A 135 68.22 1.87 28.44
C GLU A 135 68.74 3.06 29.25
N GLU A 136 67.99 4.17 29.28
CA GLU A 136 68.31 5.34 30.11
C GLU A 136 68.22 5.01 31.61
N TYR A 137 67.25 4.20 32.02
CA TYR A 137 67.12 3.72 33.39
C TYR A 137 68.28 2.79 33.79
N GLU A 138 68.65 1.84 32.94
CA GLU A 138 69.80 0.96 33.20
C GLU A 138 71.12 1.75 33.28
N ARG A 139 71.28 2.77 32.43
CA ARG A 139 72.44 3.68 32.46
C ARG A 139 72.45 4.55 33.72
N GLY A 140 71.28 4.98 34.21
CA GLY A 140 71.11 5.67 35.49
C GLY A 140 71.47 4.80 36.71
N VAL A 141 71.09 3.51 36.67
CA VAL A 141 71.44 2.54 37.73
C VAL A 141 72.94 2.24 37.75
N GLN A 142 73.59 2.16 36.59
CA GLN A 142 75.04 1.93 36.48
C GLN A 142 75.89 3.16 36.88
N SER A 143 75.38 4.37 36.64
CA SER A 143 76.08 5.63 37.01
C SER A 143 75.94 5.99 38.48
N GLY A 144 75.09 5.30 39.25
CA GLY A 144 75.04 5.42 40.71
C GLY A 144 74.52 6.77 41.22
N ASP A 145 73.80 7.54 40.40
CA ASP A 145 73.17 8.79 40.81
C ASP A 145 71.97 8.53 41.73
N LYS A 146 72.20 8.70 43.04
CA LYS A 146 71.18 8.61 44.10
C LYS A 146 70.58 9.99 44.42
N SER A 147 70.29 10.81 43.41
CA SER A 147 69.46 12.00 43.64
C SER A 147 68.00 11.55 43.79
N LYS A 148 67.56 11.54 45.05
CA LYS A 148 66.18 11.31 45.48
C LYS A 148 65.19 12.07 44.59
N ILE A 149 64.34 11.33 43.88
CA ILE A 149 63.00 11.78 43.52
C ILE A 149 62.08 10.71 44.09
N GLU A 150 61.25 11.11 45.06
CA GLU A 150 60.14 10.31 45.58
C GLU A 150 59.07 10.21 44.50
N GLU A 151 59.27 9.34 43.54
CA GLU A 151 58.25 8.88 42.62
C GLU A 151 58.30 7.35 42.63
N GLN A 152 57.13 6.71 42.53
CA GLN A 152 56.93 5.26 42.63
C GLN A 152 58.02 4.48 41.88
N ASP A 153 58.40 3.31 42.43
CA ASP A 153 59.48 2.49 41.88
C ASP A 153 59.36 2.45 40.34
N PRO A 154 60.30 3.05 39.59
CA PRO A 154 60.15 3.23 38.14
C PRO A 154 59.99 1.90 37.40
N LYS A 155 60.45 0.81 38.03
CA LYS A 155 60.20 -0.57 37.60
C LYS A 155 58.73 -0.96 37.63
N GLU A 156 58.00 -0.60 38.70
CA GLU A 156 56.56 -0.89 38.82
C GLU A 156 55.76 -0.11 37.76
N MET A 157 56.14 1.14 37.50
CA MET A 157 55.50 1.94 36.46
C MET A 157 55.76 1.38 35.06
N MET A 158 56.98 0.89 34.81
CA MET A 158 57.34 0.23 33.54
C MET A 158 56.59 -1.10 33.36
N GLU A 159 56.42 -1.89 34.43
CA GLU A 159 55.64 -3.12 34.43
C GLU A 159 54.13 -2.85 34.21
N LEU A 160 53.61 -1.77 34.78
CA LEU A 160 52.24 -1.29 34.53
C LEU A 160 52.03 -0.84 33.08
N ILE A 161 53.02 -0.19 32.46
CA ILE A 161 52.93 0.23 31.05
C ILE A 161 53.05 -0.99 30.13
N ALA A 162 53.99 -1.91 30.40
CA ALA A 162 54.15 -3.15 29.63
C ALA A 162 52.88 -4.02 29.68
N SER A 163 52.31 -4.22 30.88
CA SER A 163 51.05 -4.96 31.05
C SER A 163 49.87 -4.28 30.35
N LYS A 164 49.77 -2.94 30.38
CA LYS A 164 48.75 -2.22 29.61
C LYS A 164 48.95 -2.35 28.10
N VAL A 165 50.18 -2.27 27.60
CA VAL A 165 50.47 -2.49 26.17
C VAL A 165 50.13 -3.93 25.75
N ASP A 166 50.38 -4.92 26.60
CA ASP A 166 50.02 -6.33 26.35
C ASP A 166 48.51 -6.58 26.43
N THR A 167 47.78 -5.95 27.37
CA THR A 167 46.31 -6.03 27.41
C THR A 167 45.69 -5.40 26.15
N ILE A 168 46.27 -4.34 25.62
CA ILE A 168 45.83 -3.70 24.37
C ILE A 168 46.18 -4.59 23.16
N TYR A 169 47.35 -5.22 23.14
CA TYR A 169 47.76 -6.15 22.08
C TYR A 169 46.89 -7.41 22.05
N THR A 170 46.55 -7.95 23.23
CA THR A 170 45.65 -9.10 23.38
C THR A 170 44.20 -8.73 23.10
N ALA A 171 43.71 -7.54 23.47
CA ALA A 171 42.39 -7.06 23.09
C ALA A 171 42.23 -6.89 21.57
N HIS A 172 43.31 -6.53 20.87
CA HIS A 172 43.31 -6.39 19.41
C HIS A 172 43.44 -7.73 18.67
N LYS A 173 44.31 -8.65 19.13
CA LYS A 173 44.43 -9.99 18.53
C LYS A 173 43.35 -10.98 19.00
N GLY A 174 42.69 -10.69 20.11
CA GLY A 174 41.72 -11.52 20.80
C GLY A 174 40.33 -10.88 20.86
N GLY A 175 39.74 -10.64 19.68
CA GLY A 175 38.30 -10.75 19.47
C GLY A 175 37.40 -9.91 20.37
N ALA A 176 37.31 -8.61 20.11
CA ALA A 176 36.04 -7.92 20.30
C ALA A 176 34.99 -8.56 19.37
N ARG A 177 34.16 -9.46 19.92
CA ARG A 177 32.89 -9.91 19.32
C ARG A 177 31.89 -8.74 19.34
N GLY A 178 32.26 -7.62 18.73
CA GLY A 178 31.34 -6.50 18.50
C GLY A 178 30.33 -6.89 17.42
N ALA A 179 29.07 -6.51 17.63
CA ALA A 179 28.00 -6.71 16.64
C ALA A 179 28.39 -6.14 15.25
N GLN A 180 29.23 -5.10 15.21
CA GLN A 180 29.74 -4.48 13.99
C GLN A 180 30.64 -5.41 13.16
N ALA A 181 31.59 -6.11 13.80
CA ALA A 181 32.47 -7.06 13.08
C ALA A 181 31.71 -8.30 12.57
N ILE A 182 30.64 -8.69 13.26
CA ILE A 182 29.74 -9.75 12.82
C ILE A 182 28.91 -9.27 11.62
N LEU A 183 28.40 -8.02 11.67
CA LEU A 183 27.62 -7.42 10.61
C LEU A 183 28.46 -7.24 9.33
N ASP A 184 29.67 -6.71 9.44
CA ASP A 184 30.60 -6.56 8.31
C ASP A 184 30.92 -7.90 7.65
N ARG A 185 31.12 -8.96 8.44
CA ARG A 185 31.32 -10.31 7.93
C ARG A 185 30.07 -10.87 7.23
N THR A 186 28.87 -10.53 7.68
CA THR A 186 27.63 -10.94 7.00
C THR A 186 27.39 -10.17 5.72
N VAL A 187 27.65 -8.85 5.69
CA VAL A 187 27.49 -8.01 4.50
C VAL A 187 28.44 -8.46 3.38
N GLN A 188 29.72 -8.71 3.70
CA GLN A 188 30.68 -9.23 2.73
C GLN A 188 30.29 -10.59 2.15
N LYS A 189 29.61 -11.45 2.92
CA LYS A 189 29.07 -12.73 2.42
C LYS A 189 27.95 -12.50 1.40
N PHE A 190 27.05 -11.54 1.64
CA PHE A 190 25.97 -11.23 0.71
C PHE A 190 26.47 -10.56 -0.57
N GLU A 191 27.45 -9.67 -0.49
CA GLU A 191 28.06 -9.02 -1.66
C GLU A 191 28.79 -10.02 -2.57
N SER A 192 29.33 -11.11 -2.00
CA SER A 192 30.00 -12.16 -2.76
C SER A 192 29.04 -13.15 -3.45
N TYR A 193 27.72 -13.05 -3.24
CA TYR A 193 26.76 -13.98 -3.82
C TYR A 193 26.37 -13.55 -5.24
N LYS A 194 26.66 -14.41 -6.23
CA LYS A 194 26.20 -14.19 -7.60
C LYS A 194 24.71 -14.52 -7.71
N PRO A 195 23.85 -13.63 -8.25
CA PRO A 195 22.44 -13.92 -8.50
C PRO A 195 22.28 -15.18 -9.36
N PHE A 196 21.34 -16.06 -8.99
CA PHE A 196 21.04 -17.26 -9.78
C PHE A 196 20.49 -16.86 -11.16
N GLU A 197 21.09 -17.40 -12.22
CA GLU A 197 20.54 -17.27 -13.57
C GLU A 197 19.25 -18.10 -13.71
N PRO A 198 18.22 -17.60 -14.41
CA PRO A 198 16.96 -18.31 -14.57
C PRO A 198 17.17 -19.59 -15.40
N SER A 199 16.91 -20.75 -14.80
CA SER A 199 17.16 -22.02 -15.47
C SER A 199 16.19 -22.26 -16.65
N PRO A 200 16.68 -22.75 -17.81
CA PRO A 200 15.86 -22.96 -19.00
C PRO A 200 14.81 -24.07 -18.82
N LYS A 201 14.98 -24.94 -17.81
CA LYS A 201 14.00 -25.98 -17.47
C LYS A 201 12.74 -25.41 -16.81
N ILE A 202 12.85 -24.24 -16.17
CA ILE A 202 11.72 -23.57 -15.52
C ILE A 202 10.89 -22.81 -16.57
N SER A 203 11.52 -22.17 -17.55
CA SER A 203 10.81 -21.49 -18.66
C SER A 203 9.98 -22.46 -19.49
N ASP A 204 10.50 -23.65 -19.79
CA ASP A 204 9.80 -24.65 -20.59
C ASP A 204 8.64 -25.31 -19.82
N ALA A 205 8.75 -25.40 -18.50
CA ALA A 205 7.69 -25.92 -17.63
C ALA A 205 6.51 -24.95 -17.50
N ILE A 206 6.76 -23.63 -17.56
CA ILE A 206 5.75 -22.57 -17.51
C ILE A 206 4.89 -22.56 -18.79
N ALA A 207 5.45 -22.92 -19.95
CA ALA A 207 4.73 -22.89 -21.23
C ALA A 207 3.73 -24.04 -21.43
N LYS A 208 3.87 -25.16 -20.70
CA LYS A 208 3.13 -26.41 -21.01
C LYS A 208 2.13 -26.87 -19.94
N LYS A 209 2.12 -26.28 -18.73
CA LYS A 209 1.22 -26.73 -17.65
C LYS A 209 0.75 -25.56 -16.77
N PRO A 210 -0.53 -25.50 -16.36
CA PRO A 210 -0.95 -24.63 -15.26
C PRO A 210 -0.51 -25.27 -13.92
N PRO A 211 0.27 -24.59 -13.06
CA PRO A 211 0.76 -25.18 -11.81
C PRO A 211 -0.10 -24.80 -10.59
N LEU A 212 -0.11 -25.71 -9.61
CA LEU A 212 -0.77 -25.62 -8.31
C LEU A 212 -0.21 -24.51 -7.38
N PRO A 213 -0.97 -24.11 -6.33
CA PRO A 213 -0.59 -23.02 -5.42
C PRO A 213 0.66 -23.31 -4.58
N GLY A 214 1.63 -22.39 -4.53
CA GLY A 214 2.65 -22.32 -3.47
C GLY A 214 4.14 -22.39 -3.84
N THR A 215 4.54 -22.43 -5.13
CA THR A 215 5.98 -22.50 -5.50
C THR A 215 6.53 -21.18 -6.03
N GLN A 216 7.85 -20.96 -5.94
CA GLN A 216 8.57 -19.74 -6.41
C GLN A 216 8.24 -19.35 -7.87
N ILE A 217 7.78 -20.31 -8.67
CA ILE A 217 7.25 -20.14 -10.04
C ILE A 217 6.06 -19.16 -10.07
N GLN A 218 5.25 -19.11 -9.01
CA GLN A 218 4.16 -18.14 -8.86
C GLN A 218 4.65 -16.72 -8.66
N LYS A 219 5.78 -16.48 -7.99
CA LYS A 219 6.29 -15.11 -7.82
C LYS A 219 6.71 -14.53 -9.16
N SER A 220 7.46 -15.28 -9.97
CA SER A 220 7.83 -14.85 -11.32
C SER A 220 6.61 -14.72 -12.26
N GLN A 221 5.60 -15.58 -12.12
CA GLN A 221 4.37 -15.48 -12.91
C GLN A 221 3.49 -14.31 -12.47
N LEU A 222 3.37 -14.06 -11.17
CA LEU A 222 2.68 -12.89 -10.63
C LEU A 222 3.41 -11.61 -11.03
N GLU A 223 4.74 -11.57 -10.96
CA GLU A 223 5.54 -10.45 -11.45
C GLU A 223 5.30 -10.20 -12.94
N PHE A 224 5.20 -11.27 -13.76
CA PHE A 224 4.84 -11.14 -15.17
C PHE A 224 3.43 -10.58 -15.38
N VAL A 225 2.42 -11.10 -14.67
CA VAL A 225 1.04 -10.60 -14.75
C VAL A 225 0.92 -9.17 -14.21
N LEU A 226 1.65 -8.81 -13.16
CA LEU A 226 1.71 -7.45 -12.62
C LEU A 226 2.40 -6.49 -13.58
N ASN A 227 3.49 -6.91 -14.22
CA ASN A 227 4.14 -6.11 -15.26
C ASN A 227 3.22 -5.91 -16.46
N GLN A 228 2.48 -6.95 -16.87
CA GLN A 228 1.49 -6.85 -17.94
C GLN A 228 0.32 -5.93 -17.56
N ALA A 229 -0.18 -6.03 -16.32
CA ALA A 229 -1.20 -5.12 -15.80
C ALA A 229 -0.69 -3.67 -15.74
N ALA A 230 0.55 -3.45 -15.33
CA ALA A 230 1.18 -2.13 -15.34
C ALA A 230 1.41 -1.59 -16.77
N GLU A 231 1.65 -2.45 -17.76
CA GLU A 231 1.71 -2.05 -19.16
C GLU A 231 0.33 -1.63 -19.68
N PHE A 232 -0.72 -2.39 -19.36
CA PHE A 232 -2.09 -2.02 -19.70
C PHE A 232 -2.50 -0.72 -19.02
N ASP A 233 -2.15 -0.52 -17.76
CA ASP A 233 -2.40 0.72 -17.02
C ASP A 233 -1.67 1.92 -17.64
N LYS A 234 -0.39 1.75 -18.02
CA LYS A 234 0.34 2.77 -18.79
C LYS A 234 -0.32 3.09 -20.13
N ARG A 235 -0.87 2.08 -20.82
CA ARG A 235 -1.57 2.31 -22.09
C ARG A 235 -2.93 2.99 -21.88
N ILE A 236 -3.65 2.63 -20.82
CA ILE A 236 -4.92 3.25 -20.44
C ILE A 236 -4.69 4.71 -20.07
N THR A 237 -3.73 5.00 -19.20
CA THR A 237 -3.35 6.39 -18.84
C THR A 237 -2.89 7.21 -20.05
N GLN A 238 -2.16 6.62 -21.00
CA GLN A 238 -1.86 7.29 -22.27
C GLN A 238 -3.11 7.60 -23.09
N MET A 239 -4.08 6.67 -23.16
CA MET A 239 -5.35 6.92 -23.84
C MET A 239 -6.19 7.96 -23.11
N GLU A 240 -6.23 7.93 -21.78
CA GLU A 240 -6.91 8.93 -20.94
C GLU A 240 -6.31 10.32 -21.14
N ASN A 241 -4.98 10.43 -21.15
CA ASN A 241 -4.27 11.68 -21.45
C ASN A 241 -4.58 12.20 -22.86
N ASN A 242 -4.63 11.31 -23.86
CA ASN A 242 -4.96 11.67 -25.24
C ASN A 242 -6.42 12.12 -25.38
N LEU A 243 -7.32 11.55 -24.58
CA LEU A 243 -8.74 11.92 -24.54
C LEU A 243 -9.01 13.11 -23.61
N GLY A 244 -8.01 13.54 -22.82
CA GLY A 244 -8.15 14.61 -21.83
C GLY A 244 -9.00 14.22 -20.62
N LEU A 245 -9.21 12.92 -20.37
CA LEU A 245 -9.98 12.40 -19.25
C LEU A 245 -9.14 12.49 -17.95
N ASN A 246 -9.06 13.67 -17.37
CA ASN A 246 -8.48 13.89 -16.04
C ASN A 246 -9.56 13.76 -14.96
N GLY A 247 -9.18 13.66 -13.68
CA GLY A 247 -10.08 13.40 -12.55
C GLY A 247 -11.38 14.23 -12.47
N ASN A 248 -11.42 15.42 -13.11
CA ASN A 248 -12.61 16.29 -13.17
C ASN A 248 -13.54 16.00 -14.36
N THR A 249 -13.11 15.19 -15.31
CA THR A 249 -13.83 14.79 -16.53
C THR A 249 -14.14 13.28 -16.55
N MET A 250 -13.83 12.60 -15.44
CA MET A 250 -14.12 11.18 -15.26
C MET A 250 -15.61 10.97 -15.02
N PRO A 251 -16.28 10.09 -15.78
CA PRO A 251 -17.73 9.84 -15.68
C PRO A 251 -18.24 9.40 -14.30
N ASP A 252 -17.36 8.89 -13.43
CA ASP A 252 -17.70 8.44 -12.08
C ASP A 252 -17.62 9.55 -11.01
N LEU A 253 -17.01 10.70 -11.32
CA LEU A 253 -16.74 11.78 -10.36
C LEU A 253 -17.45 13.11 -10.70
N SER A 254 -17.93 13.26 -11.95
CA SER A 254 -18.71 14.43 -12.37
C SER A 254 -20.14 14.02 -12.73
N ASP A 255 -21.13 14.75 -12.24
CA ASP A 255 -22.56 14.56 -12.59
C ASP A 255 -22.86 14.75 -14.09
N HIS A 256 -21.90 15.29 -14.84
CA HIS A 256 -21.94 15.39 -16.28
C HIS A 256 -21.25 14.19 -16.92
N THR A 257 -22.02 13.41 -17.67
CA THR A 257 -21.46 12.35 -18.53
C THR A 257 -20.47 12.98 -19.52
N PRO A 258 -19.29 12.36 -19.74
CA PRO A 258 -18.30 12.90 -20.65
C PRO A 258 -18.95 13.10 -22.02
N PHE A 259 -18.72 14.27 -22.62
CA PHE A 259 -19.25 14.59 -23.94
C PHE A 259 -18.87 13.47 -24.92
N PRO A 260 -19.83 12.87 -25.65
CA PRO A 260 -19.52 11.76 -26.53
C PRO A 260 -18.66 12.26 -27.69
N VAL A 261 -17.34 12.01 -27.61
CA VAL A 261 -16.33 12.50 -28.55
C VAL A 261 -16.69 12.14 -30.00
N ALA A 262 -17.27 10.96 -30.20
CA ALA A 262 -17.74 10.53 -31.52
C ALA A 262 -18.84 11.44 -32.08
N THR A 263 -19.81 11.84 -31.26
CA THR A 263 -20.91 12.72 -31.71
C THR A 263 -20.46 14.16 -31.92
N THR A 264 -19.52 14.66 -31.12
CA THR A 264 -18.93 15.99 -31.32
C THR A 264 -18.06 16.01 -32.55
N LEU A 265 -17.31 14.94 -32.82
CA LEU A 265 -16.50 14.80 -34.04
C LEU A 265 -17.39 14.68 -35.27
N THR A 266 -18.43 13.86 -35.27
CA THR A 266 -19.37 13.80 -36.40
C THR A 266 -20.12 15.11 -36.60
N ARG A 267 -20.47 15.83 -35.52
CA ARG A 267 -21.03 17.18 -35.63
C ARG A 267 -20.02 18.15 -36.24
N LEU A 268 -18.76 18.11 -35.81
CA LEU A 268 -17.70 18.95 -36.38
C LEU A 268 -17.45 18.62 -37.85
N GLU A 269 -17.41 17.34 -38.20
CA GLU A 269 -17.31 16.83 -39.58
C GLU A 269 -18.50 17.32 -40.41
N GLN A 270 -19.73 17.24 -39.90
CA GLN A 270 -20.91 17.78 -40.55
C GLN A 270 -20.81 19.30 -40.72
N THR A 271 -20.37 20.04 -39.70
CA THR A 271 -20.18 21.50 -39.84
C THR A 271 -19.07 21.86 -40.82
N LEU A 272 -18.00 21.08 -40.88
CA LEU A 272 -16.88 21.29 -41.80
C LEU A 272 -17.27 20.91 -43.23
N SER A 273 -18.10 19.88 -43.39
CA SER A 273 -18.75 19.51 -44.66
C SER A 273 -19.70 20.62 -45.11
N LEU A 274 -20.53 21.17 -44.21
CA LEU A 274 -21.42 22.29 -44.52
C LEU A 274 -20.65 23.57 -44.88
N ILE A 275 -19.51 23.85 -44.23
CA ILE A 275 -18.63 24.97 -44.60
C ILE A 275 -17.98 24.71 -45.97
N GLY A 276 -17.59 23.46 -46.25
CA GLY A 276 -17.11 23.02 -47.55
C GLY A 276 -18.17 23.21 -48.65
N ASP A 277 -19.41 22.81 -48.40
CA ASP A 277 -20.53 22.94 -49.34
C ASP A 277 -21.01 24.39 -49.49
N ALA A 278 -20.95 25.19 -48.41
CA ALA A 278 -21.22 26.63 -48.44
C ALA A 278 -20.17 27.37 -49.27
N SER A 279 -18.90 26.95 -49.21
CA SER A 279 -17.84 27.49 -50.07
C SER A 279 -18.06 27.19 -51.56
N ALA A 280 -18.88 26.16 -51.87
CA ALA A 280 -19.20 25.71 -53.22
C ALA A 280 -20.55 26.25 -53.78
N ASN A 281 -21.15 27.29 -53.19
CA ASN A 281 -22.40 27.94 -53.63
C ASN A 281 -23.65 27.03 -53.75
N ASN A 282 -23.59 25.76 -53.33
CA ASN A 282 -24.70 24.80 -53.46
C ASN A 282 -25.74 24.90 -52.33
N MET A 283 -25.43 25.58 -51.22
CA MET A 283 -26.34 25.71 -50.08
C MET A 283 -27.62 26.50 -50.41
N ASP A 284 -27.54 27.54 -51.24
CA ASP A 284 -28.71 28.30 -51.65
C ASP A 284 -29.63 27.48 -52.57
N ALA A 285 -29.07 26.62 -53.42
CA ALA A 285 -29.85 25.72 -54.27
C ALA A 285 -30.52 24.60 -53.45
N VAL A 286 -29.80 24.01 -52.49
CA VAL A 286 -30.34 22.95 -51.62
C VAL A 286 -31.40 23.50 -50.65
N THR A 287 -31.20 24.69 -50.09
CA THR A 287 -32.22 25.31 -49.20
C THR A 287 -33.49 25.70 -49.96
N GLN A 288 -33.39 26.15 -51.21
CA GLN A 288 -34.56 26.38 -52.06
C GLN A 288 -35.29 25.06 -52.38
N ASN A 289 -34.56 23.99 -52.68
CA ASN A 289 -35.15 22.67 -52.91
C ASN A 289 -35.78 22.09 -51.63
N PHE A 290 -35.17 22.29 -50.47
CA PHE A 290 -35.73 21.86 -49.19
C PHE A 290 -37.01 22.62 -48.85
N LYS A 291 -37.04 23.95 -49.06
CA LYS A 291 -38.27 24.75 -48.89
C LYS A 291 -39.38 24.29 -49.84
N LYS A 292 -39.04 23.97 -51.08
CA LYS A 292 -39.99 23.42 -52.06
C LYS A 292 -40.52 22.05 -51.63
N LEU A 293 -39.65 21.13 -51.21
CA LEU A 293 -40.03 19.81 -50.69
C LEU A 293 -40.86 19.90 -49.41
N THR A 294 -40.56 20.88 -48.54
CA THR A 294 -41.35 21.12 -47.32
C THR A 294 -42.76 21.59 -47.68
N ALA A 295 -42.89 22.55 -48.59
CA ALA A 295 -44.19 23.01 -49.08
C ALA A 295 -44.96 21.88 -49.79
N GLU A 296 -44.27 21.02 -50.54
CA GLU A 296 -44.88 19.86 -51.20
C GLU A 296 -45.33 18.79 -50.19
N ALA A 297 -44.56 18.56 -49.11
CA ALA A 297 -44.94 17.65 -48.04
C ALA A 297 -46.09 18.19 -47.18
N GLU A 298 -46.13 19.50 -46.92
CA GLU A 298 -47.26 20.16 -46.25
C GLU A 298 -48.52 20.07 -47.11
N HIS A 299 -48.42 20.30 -48.41
CA HIS A 299 -49.53 20.11 -49.35
C HIS A 299 -50.00 18.65 -49.39
N LEU A 300 -49.09 17.67 -49.40
CA LEU A 300 -49.47 16.25 -49.32
C LEU A 300 -50.11 15.88 -47.98
N LYS A 301 -49.71 16.52 -46.87
CA LYS A 301 -50.32 16.35 -45.56
C LYS A 301 -51.72 16.95 -45.52
N GLU A 302 -51.91 18.14 -46.08
CA GLU A 302 -53.20 18.80 -46.22
C GLU A 302 -54.15 17.97 -47.09
N VAL A 303 -53.70 17.52 -48.27
CA VAL A 303 -54.48 16.61 -49.13
C VAL A 303 -54.80 15.28 -48.43
N ARG A 304 -53.88 14.74 -47.62
CA ARG A 304 -54.14 13.50 -46.86
C ARG A 304 -55.10 13.73 -45.70
N GLN A 305 -55.07 14.89 -45.07
CA GLN A 305 -55.97 15.28 -43.99
C GLN A 305 -57.38 15.58 -44.54
N GLU A 306 -57.46 16.27 -45.68
CA GLU A 306 -58.69 16.46 -46.44
C GLU A 306 -59.24 15.12 -46.95
N ALA A 307 -58.40 14.21 -47.45
CA ALA A 307 -58.83 12.86 -47.83
C ALA A 307 -59.26 12.01 -46.63
N ALA A 308 -58.68 12.20 -45.45
CA ALA A 308 -59.12 11.55 -44.22
C ALA A 308 -60.46 12.12 -43.70
N GLN A 309 -60.71 13.42 -43.89
CA GLN A 309 -61.99 14.06 -43.57
C GLN A 309 -63.09 13.74 -44.61
N ALA A 310 -62.74 13.71 -45.89
CA ALA A 310 -63.64 13.35 -46.99
C ALA A 310 -63.89 11.84 -47.10
N GLY A 311 -63.01 11.01 -46.53
CA GLY A 311 -63.13 9.54 -46.48
C GLY A 311 -64.17 8.99 -45.49
N SER A 312 -64.95 9.84 -44.82
CA SER A 312 -65.99 9.41 -43.87
C SER A 312 -67.23 8.75 -44.55
N THR A 313 -67.32 8.71 -45.88
CA THR A 313 -68.54 8.25 -46.58
C THR A 313 -68.34 7.14 -47.61
N SER A 314 -67.22 6.41 -47.61
CA SER A 314 -67.09 5.23 -48.47
C SER A 314 -66.26 4.15 -47.79
N GLY A 315 -66.94 3.05 -47.42
CA GLY A 315 -66.30 1.87 -46.88
C GLY A 315 -65.37 1.23 -47.91
N ASP A 316 -64.16 0.89 -47.50
CA ASP A 316 -63.75 -0.49 -47.21
C ASP A 316 -62.21 -0.53 -46.99
N ASN A 317 -61.76 -1.32 -46.02
CA ASN A 317 -60.35 -1.76 -45.82
C ASN A 317 -59.27 -0.79 -45.28
N LYS A 318 -59.45 -0.28 -44.06
CA LYS A 318 -58.48 -0.36 -42.94
C LYS A 318 -59.09 0.34 -41.74
N ALA A 319 -59.36 -0.43 -40.68
CA ALA A 319 -59.89 0.09 -39.42
C ALA A 319 -59.07 1.28 -38.89
N PRO A 320 -59.71 2.27 -38.24
CA PRO A 320 -58.99 3.37 -37.60
C PRO A 320 -58.07 2.76 -36.55
N ILE A 321 -56.82 3.21 -36.53
CA ILE A 321 -55.88 2.86 -35.46
C ILE A 321 -56.56 3.30 -34.15
N TYR A 322 -56.84 2.33 -33.28
CA TYR A 322 -57.55 2.62 -32.03
C TYR A 322 -56.66 3.56 -31.19
N PRO A 323 -57.21 4.66 -30.62
CA PRO A 323 -56.43 5.60 -29.80
C PRO A 323 -55.77 4.92 -28.60
N ASP A 324 -56.32 3.79 -28.13
CA ASP A 324 -55.74 2.96 -27.07
C ASP A 324 -54.45 2.24 -27.49
N GLN A 325 -54.32 1.87 -28.76
CA GLN A 325 -53.08 1.27 -29.29
C GLN A 325 -52.03 2.36 -29.46
N ASP A 326 -52.40 3.55 -29.93
CA ASP A 326 -51.50 4.69 -30.02
C ASP A 326 -51.03 5.16 -28.64
N ALA A 327 -51.91 5.17 -27.62
CA ALA A 327 -51.53 5.49 -26.24
C ALA A 327 -50.53 4.46 -25.66
N LYS A 328 -50.73 3.15 -25.94
CA LYS A 328 -49.80 2.09 -25.53
C LYS A 328 -48.47 2.15 -26.28
N ILE A 329 -48.52 2.43 -27.58
CA ILE A 329 -47.34 2.61 -28.41
C ILE A 329 -46.56 3.84 -27.95
N ASN A 330 -47.22 4.96 -27.67
CA ASN A 330 -46.59 6.16 -27.12
C ASN A 330 -46.01 5.93 -25.72
N ALA A 331 -46.67 5.13 -24.88
CA ALA A 331 -46.11 4.71 -23.59
C ALA A 331 -44.84 3.84 -23.78
N LEU A 332 -44.84 2.90 -24.73
CA LEU A 332 -43.66 2.10 -25.08
C LEU A 332 -42.53 2.95 -25.65
N TYR A 333 -42.84 3.90 -26.55
CA TYR A 333 -41.88 4.88 -27.05
C TYR A 333 -41.34 5.79 -25.95
N GLY A 334 -42.13 6.06 -24.89
CA GLY A 334 -41.65 6.75 -23.69
C GLY A 334 -40.66 5.92 -22.88
N THR A 335 -40.85 4.60 -22.80
CA THR A 335 -39.91 3.69 -22.12
C THR A 335 -38.66 3.36 -22.92
N LEU A 336 -38.73 3.42 -24.26
CA LEU A 336 -37.64 3.04 -25.16
C LEU A 336 -36.35 3.83 -24.93
N PRO A 337 -36.36 5.17 -24.74
CA PRO A 337 -35.16 5.94 -24.38
C PRO A 337 -34.49 5.46 -23.09
N SER A 338 -35.25 4.99 -22.10
CA SER A 338 -34.67 4.47 -20.85
C SER A 338 -34.00 3.11 -21.08
N VAL A 339 -34.61 2.25 -21.89
CA VAL A 339 -34.04 0.95 -22.28
C VAL A 339 -32.82 1.13 -23.16
N ASP A 340 -32.84 2.09 -24.10
CA ASP A 340 -31.72 2.38 -25.00
C ASP A 340 -30.49 2.91 -24.24
N LYS A 341 -30.72 3.68 -23.17
CA LYS A 341 -29.64 4.09 -22.23
C LYS A 341 -29.08 2.93 -21.40
N LEU A 342 -29.93 2.00 -20.95
CA LEU A 342 -29.52 0.87 -20.10
C LEU A 342 -28.91 -0.29 -20.88
N SER A 343 -29.32 -0.50 -22.13
CA SER A 343 -28.84 -1.55 -23.04
C SER A 343 -27.31 -1.63 -23.15
N PRO A 344 -26.56 -0.54 -23.39
CA PRO A 344 -25.10 -0.59 -23.49
C PRO A 344 -24.39 -0.83 -22.13
N ILE A 345 -25.07 -0.61 -21.00
CA ILE A 345 -24.51 -0.77 -19.66
C ILE A 345 -24.62 -2.24 -19.19
N LEU A 346 -25.61 -2.99 -19.68
CA LEU A 346 -25.85 -4.39 -19.29
C LEU A 346 -24.64 -5.32 -19.56
N PRO A 347 -23.97 -5.29 -20.72
CA PRO A 347 -22.76 -6.09 -20.95
C PRO A 347 -21.64 -5.76 -19.97
N LEU A 348 -21.42 -4.47 -19.69
CA LEU A 348 -20.39 -4.01 -18.74
C LEU A 348 -20.68 -4.51 -17.32
N VAL A 349 -21.93 -4.42 -16.87
CA VAL A 349 -22.36 -4.94 -15.56
C VAL A 349 -22.20 -6.46 -15.50
N LEU A 350 -22.52 -7.19 -16.58
CA LEU A 350 -22.30 -8.64 -16.66
C LEU A 350 -20.82 -9.01 -16.59
N GLU A 351 -19.94 -8.26 -17.25
CA GLU A 351 -18.49 -8.47 -17.17
C GLU A 351 -17.95 -8.17 -15.77
N ARG A 352 -18.40 -7.07 -15.14
CA ARG A 352 -18.08 -6.76 -13.73
C ARG A 352 -18.59 -7.86 -12.80
N LEU A 353 -19.82 -8.35 -12.96
CA LEU A 353 -20.34 -9.47 -12.18
C LEU A 353 -19.58 -10.76 -12.44
N ARG A 354 -19.11 -11.01 -13.66
CA ARG A 354 -18.31 -12.19 -13.99
C ARG A 354 -16.93 -12.15 -13.32
N THR A 355 -16.27 -11.00 -13.32
CA THR A 355 -14.98 -10.83 -12.61
C THR A 355 -15.17 -10.91 -11.10
N LEU A 356 -16.24 -10.30 -10.58
CA LEU A 356 -16.58 -10.28 -9.15
C LEU A 356 -17.15 -11.62 -8.66
N ARG A 357 -17.67 -12.48 -9.55
CA ARG A 357 -18.12 -13.84 -9.21
C ARG A 357 -17.04 -14.64 -8.50
N LEU A 358 -15.77 -14.54 -8.93
CA LEU A 358 -14.68 -15.25 -8.27
C LEU A 358 -14.54 -14.78 -6.82
N VAL A 359 -14.57 -13.46 -6.60
CA VAL A 359 -14.49 -12.84 -5.26
C VAL A 359 -15.71 -13.21 -4.41
N HIS A 360 -16.92 -13.22 -4.96
CA HIS A 360 -18.10 -13.67 -4.22
C HIS A 360 -18.03 -15.15 -3.85
N THR A 361 -17.56 -16.01 -4.77
CA THR A 361 -17.40 -17.44 -4.47
C THR A 361 -16.30 -17.68 -3.43
N SER A 362 -15.21 -16.93 -3.46
CA SER A 362 -14.15 -17.04 -2.46
C SER A 362 -14.59 -16.47 -1.11
N ALA A 363 -15.38 -15.39 -1.10
CA ALA A 363 -15.98 -14.85 0.12
C ALA A 363 -16.96 -15.85 0.76
N TRP A 364 -17.81 -16.50 -0.05
CA TRP A 364 -18.69 -17.56 0.43
C TRP A 364 -17.91 -18.77 0.96
N GLN A 365 -16.86 -19.21 0.26
CA GLN A 365 -15.98 -20.27 0.77
C GLN A 365 -15.30 -19.88 2.07
N ALA A 366 -14.81 -18.64 2.19
CA ALA A 366 -14.20 -18.15 3.42
C ALA A 366 -15.19 -18.15 4.58
N ASP A 367 -16.45 -17.76 4.36
CA ASP A 367 -17.52 -17.83 5.36
C ASP A 367 -17.77 -19.28 5.84
N THR A 368 -17.81 -20.24 4.90
CA THR A 368 -17.94 -21.66 5.27
C THR A 368 -16.74 -22.19 6.07
N VAL A 369 -15.52 -21.77 5.73
CA VAL A 369 -14.31 -22.16 6.48
C VAL A 369 -14.28 -21.48 7.85
N LEU A 370 -14.75 -20.24 7.96
CA LEU A 370 -14.85 -19.52 9.23
C LEU A 370 -15.88 -20.15 10.17
N THR A 371 -17.05 -20.52 9.66
CA THR A 371 -18.06 -21.22 10.46
C THR A 371 -17.60 -22.62 10.89
N GLU A 372 -16.87 -23.35 10.03
CA GLU A 372 -16.23 -24.61 10.42
C GLU A 372 -15.14 -24.39 11.48
N LEU A 373 -14.33 -23.33 11.36
CA LEU A 373 -13.31 -22.97 12.33
C LEU A 373 -13.92 -22.59 13.68
N GLU A 374 -15.00 -21.81 13.69
CA GLU A 374 -15.74 -21.45 14.90
C GLU A 374 -16.31 -22.70 15.59
N SER A 375 -16.89 -23.63 14.82
CA SER A 375 -17.34 -24.91 15.34
C SER A 375 -16.19 -25.71 15.97
N ARG A 376 -15.04 -25.80 15.29
CA ARG A 376 -13.84 -26.45 15.83
C ARG A 376 -13.33 -25.77 17.10
N GLN A 377 -13.26 -24.45 17.15
CA GLN A 377 -12.85 -23.70 18.34
C GLN A 377 -13.79 -23.97 19.52
N SER A 378 -15.11 -24.00 19.29
CA SER A 378 -16.09 -24.36 20.32
C SER A 378 -15.88 -25.78 20.85
N THR A 379 -15.62 -26.76 19.97
CA THR A 379 -15.30 -28.13 20.41
C THR A 379 -13.99 -28.21 21.21
N GLN A 380 -12.94 -27.50 20.78
CA GLN A 380 -11.67 -27.43 21.51
C GLN A 380 -11.84 -26.79 22.88
N GLU A 381 -12.63 -25.72 23.00
CA GLU A 381 -12.93 -25.11 24.29
C GLU A 381 -13.65 -26.10 25.23
N GLN A 382 -14.57 -26.90 24.70
CA GLN A 382 -15.23 -27.96 25.48
C GLN A 382 -14.26 -29.07 25.90
N GLU A 383 -13.32 -29.46 25.04
CA GLU A 383 -12.28 -30.44 25.35
C GLU A 383 -11.31 -29.93 26.42
N ILE A 384 -10.88 -28.67 26.32
CA ILE A 384 -10.04 -28.01 27.34
C ILE A 384 -10.76 -28.01 28.70
N LYS A 385 -12.05 -27.65 28.73
CA LYS A 385 -12.86 -27.72 29.95
C LYS A 385 -13.00 -29.15 30.49
N LYS A 386 -12.97 -30.18 29.63
CA LYS A 386 -12.95 -31.59 30.08
C LYS A 386 -11.59 -31.96 30.67
N TRP A 387 -10.49 -31.53 30.05
CA TRP A 387 -9.14 -31.76 30.55
C TRP A 387 -8.90 -31.07 31.88
N GLU A 388 -9.40 -29.85 32.06
CA GLU A 388 -9.33 -29.12 33.32
C GLU A 388 -10.02 -29.90 34.46
N ARG A 389 -11.25 -30.37 34.23
CA ARG A 389 -11.96 -31.22 35.21
C ARG A 389 -11.22 -32.53 35.49
N GLN A 390 -10.66 -33.16 34.46
CA GLN A 390 -9.88 -34.39 34.63
C GLN A 390 -8.60 -34.15 35.43
N LEU A 391 -7.91 -33.04 35.18
CA LEU A 391 -6.73 -32.61 35.95
C LEU A 391 -7.10 -32.33 37.41
N GLU A 392 -8.24 -31.68 37.68
CA GLU A 392 -8.70 -31.44 39.06
C GLU A 392 -8.99 -32.77 39.78
N VAL A 393 -9.59 -33.74 39.09
CA VAL A 393 -9.80 -35.09 39.63
C VAL A 393 -8.47 -35.81 39.87
N LEU A 394 -7.50 -35.69 38.96
CA LEU A 394 -6.17 -36.26 39.12
C LEU A 394 -5.40 -35.60 40.27
N GLU A 395 -5.52 -34.29 40.45
CA GLU A 395 -4.92 -33.55 41.56
C GLU A 395 -5.52 -34.01 42.89
N LYS A 396 -6.85 -34.13 42.98
CA LYS A 396 -7.53 -34.69 44.15
C LYS A 396 -7.05 -36.12 44.45
N LYS A 397 -6.97 -36.98 43.42
CA LYS A 397 -6.45 -38.35 43.57
C LYS A 397 -4.99 -38.37 44.00
N MET A 398 -4.15 -37.50 43.46
CA MET A 398 -2.74 -37.37 43.81
C MET A 398 -2.59 -36.92 45.27
N LYS A 399 -3.37 -35.93 45.74
CA LYS A 399 -3.41 -35.54 47.16
C LYS A 399 -3.85 -36.69 48.05
N THR A 400 -4.88 -37.44 47.66
CA THR A 400 -5.29 -38.63 48.44
C THR A 400 -4.19 -39.71 48.46
N ALA A 401 -3.50 -39.93 47.34
CA ALA A 401 -2.39 -40.88 47.24
C ALA A 401 -1.17 -40.42 48.07
N GLU A 402 -0.86 -39.12 48.06
CA GLU A 402 0.19 -38.52 48.87
C GLU A 402 -0.12 -38.66 50.37
N THR A 403 -1.33 -38.33 50.80
CA THR A 403 -1.72 -38.53 52.21
C THR A 403 -1.69 -40.00 52.62
N ALA A 404 -2.14 -40.91 51.75
CA ALA A 404 -2.03 -42.36 51.98
C ALA A 404 -0.56 -42.80 52.07
N MET A 405 0.31 -42.29 51.19
CA MET A 405 1.74 -42.57 51.21
C MET A 405 2.41 -42.04 52.48
N VAL A 406 2.09 -40.82 52.91
CA VAL A 406 2.59 -40.24 54.18
C VAL A 406 2.14 -41.08 55.37
N ASN A 407 0.87 -41.51 55.38
CA ASN A 407 0.37 -42.39 56.44
C ASN A 407 1.07 -43.76 56.43
N ASN A 408 1.27 -44.36 55.26
CA ASN A 408 2.02 -45.61 55.11
C ASN A 408 3.49 -45.47 55.54
N VAL A 409 4.15 -44.35 55.22
CA VAL A 409 5.52 -44.07 55.67
C VAL A 409 5.56 -43.89 57.19
N LYS A 410 4.56 -43.25 57.79
CA LYS A 410 4.45 -43.15 59.26
C LYS A 410 4.24 -44.51 59.91
N THR A 411 3.38 -45.38 59.37
CA THR A 411 3.18 -46.72 59.91
C THR A 411 4.45 -47.55 59.79
N VAL A 412 5.08 -47.57 58.61
CA VAL A 412 6.37 -48.26 58.41
C VAL A 412 7.46 -47.68 59.32
N GLY A 413 7.52 -46.36 59.50
CA GLY A 413 8.46 -45.71 60.41
C GLY A 413 8.24 -46.10 61.88
N ASN A 414 6.98 -46.22 62.32
CA ASN A 414 6.65 -46.72 63.65
C ASN A 414 7.01 -48.21 63.79
N ASP A 415 6.76 -49.02 62.76
CA ASP A 415 7.11 -50.44 62.76
C ASP A 415 8.63 -50.63 62.81
N VAL A 416 9.40 -49.86 62.05
CA VAL A 416 10.88 -49.85 62.11
C VAL A 416 11.37 -49.41 63.48
N LYS A 417 10.80 -48.35 64.07
CA LYS A 417 11.15 -47.94 65.45
C LYS A 417 10.86 -49.04 66.47
N MET A 418 9.72 -49.73 66.36
CA MET A 418 9.42 -50.87 67.23
C MET A 418 10.42 -52.02 67.03
N LEU A 419 10.89 -52.25 65.80
CA LEU A 419 11.94 -53.22 65.51
C LEU A 419 13.30 -52.79 66.08
N GLU A 420 13.67 -51.51 65.94
CA GLU A 420 14.88 -50.93 66.52
C GLU A 420 14.87 -51.02 68.04
N GLU A 421 13.75 -50.71 68.71
CA GLU A 421 13.60 -50.86 70.16
C GLU A 421 13.74 -52.32 70.60
N LYS A 422 13.17 -53.26 69.84
CA LYS A 422 13.32 -54.70 70.11
C LYS A 422 14.77 -55.14 69.92
N MET A 423 15.45 -54.69 68.86
CA MET A 423 16.88 -54.98 68.65
C MET A 423 17.75 -54.35 69.73
N ALA A 424 17.48 -53.12 70.15
CA ALA A 424 18.21 -52.44 71.22
C ALA A 424 18.05 -53.18 72.56
N LYS A 425 16.84 -53.68 72.88
CA LYS A 425 16.62 -54.53 74.06
C LYS A 425 17.40 -55.85 73.99
N LEU A 426 17.45 -56.48 72.82
CA LEU A 426 18.25 -57.70 72.62
C LEU A 426 19.75 -57.42 72.75
N LEU A 427 20.24 -56.29 72.23
CA LEU A 427 21.65 -55.89 72.34
C LEU A 427 22.03 -55.49 73.77
N ALA A 428 21.14 -54.81 74.51
CA ALA A 428 21.36 -54.45 75.91
C ALA A 428 21.35 -55.68 76.84
N GLY A 429 20.50 -56.67 76.56
CA GLY A 429 20.48 -57.94 77.30
C GLY A 429 21.69 -58.84 77.08
N GLY A 430 22.53 -58.56 76.07
CA GLY A 430 23.77 -59.30 75.81
C GLY A 430 24.99 -58.80 76.59
N HIS A 431 24.84 -57.79 77.46
CA HIS A 431 25.95 -57.20 78.23
C HIS A 431 25.93 -57.55 79.74
N GLU A 432 25.04 -58.44 80.19
CA GLU A 432 24.93 -58.91 81.58
C GLU A 432 25.29 -60.41 81.79
N GLU A 433 26.11 -61.00 80.91
CA GLU A 433 26.77 -62.30 81.19
C GLU A 433 28.30 -62.20 81.13
#